data_AF-A0A9E1X8K0-F1
#
_entry.id   AF-A0A9E1X8K0-F1
#
_cell.length_a   1.000
_cell.length_b   1.000
_cell.length_c   1.000
_cell.angle_alpha   90.00
_cell.angle_beta   90.00
_cell.angle_gamma   90.00
#
_symmetry.space_group_name_H-M   'P 1'
#
loop_
_entity.id
_entity.type
_entity.pdbx_description
1 polymer ?
#
loop_
_entity_poly.entity_id
_entity_poly.type
_entity_poly.pdbx_seq_one_letter_code
_entity_poly.pdbx_strand_id
1 'polypeptide(L)' 'MNQSKGKENIHQYMAIELNVQTWNLLGKKDRNENDDKRMLYFAKASLHHWRKSPDYKPVNEQRGEWLISHV' A
#
# COMPACT_ATOMS: atom_id res chain seq x y z
N MET A 1 2.02 17.91 -25.83
CA MET A 1 1.24 17.56 -24.62
C MET A 1 0.43 16.31 -24.94
N ASN A 2 0.88 15.14 -24.47
CA ASN A 2 0.27 13.87 -24.84
C ASN A 2 -0.97 13.61 -23.97
N GLN A 3 -2.14 13.65 -24.58
CA GLN A 3 -3.43 13.41 -23.93
C GLN A 3 -3.69 11.91 -23.75
N SER A 4 -2.93 11.25 -22.85
CA SER A 4 -3.19 9.86 -22.46
C SER A 4 -3.05 9.59 -20.95
N LYS A 5 -3.18 10.60 -20.08
CA LYS A 5 -3.38 10.40 -18.62
C LYS A 5 -4.83 9.93 -18.33
N GLY A 6 -5.33 8.99 -19.13
CA GLY A 6 -6.72 8.56 -19.16
C GLY A 6 -6.99 7.46 -18.13
N LYS A 7 -7.75 7.82 -17.09
CA LYS A 7 -8.10 7.04 -15.89
C LYS A 7 -6.91 6.72 -14.98
N GLU A 8 -6.81 7.47 -13.88
CA GLU A 8 -6.12 6.96 -12.69
C GLU A 8 -6.73 5.59 -12.37
N ASN A 9 -5.92 4.55 -12.53
CA ASN A 9 -6.33 3.23 -12.10
C ASN A 9 -6.43 3.30 -10.57
N ILE A 10 -7.66 3.26 -10.05
CA ILE A 10 -7.91 3.35 -8.61
C ILE A 10 -7.12 2.28 -7.83
N HIS A 11 -6.87 1.11 -8.43
CA HIS A 11 -6.00 0.11 -7.82
C HIS A 11 -4.55 0.57 -7.76
N GLN A 12 -4.00 1.16 -8.82
CA GLN A 12 -2.63 1.70 -8.75
C GLN A 12 -2.51 2.81 -7.70
N TYR A 13 -3.45 3.77 -7.70
CA TYR A 13 -3.45 4.87 -6.74
C TYR A 13 -3.55 4.37 -5.30
N MET A 14 -4.56 3.54 -4.99
CA MET A 14 -4.77 3.03 -3.63
C MET A 14 -3.64 2.10 -3.19
N ALA A 15 -3.02 1.34 -4.11
CA ALA A 15 -1.88 0.51 -3.77
C ALA A 15 -0.72 1.35 -3.24
N ILE A 16 -0.40 2.45 -3.92
CA ILE A 16 0.68 3.37 -3.55
C ILE A 16 0.32 4.11 -2.25
N GLU A 17 -0.86 4.72 -2.20
CA GLU A 17 -1.27 5.57 -1.08
C GLU A 17 -1.28 4.79 0.25
N LEU A 18 -1.89 3.60 0.26
CA LEU A 18 -1.94 2.77 1.46
C LEU A 18 -0.56 2.19 1.83
N ASN A 19 0.31 1.95 0.84
CA ASN A 19 1.69 1.52 1.12
C ASN A 19 2.45 2.63 1.85
N VAL A 20 2.40 3.86 1.35
CA VAL A 20 3.05 5.04 1.94
C VAL A 20 2.53 5.29 3.36
N GLN A 21 1.21 5.23 3.57
CA GLN A 21 0.65 5.40 4.91
C GLN A 21 1.12 4.29 5.88
N THR A 22 1.24 3.05 5.41
CA THR A 22 1.77 1.95 6.23
C THR A 22 3.22 2.22 6.65
N TRP A 23 4.08 2.67 5.73
CA TRP A 23 5.47 3.03 6.06
C TRP A 23 5.57 4.21 7.03
N ASN A 24 4.72 5.22 6.87
CA ASN A 24 4.68 6.36 7.79
C ASN A 24 4.30 5.92 9.22
N LEU A 25 3.33 5.01 9.35
CA LEU A 25 2.97 4.42 10.65
C LEU A 25 4.09 3.52 11.18
N LEU A 26 4.72 2.71 10.33
CA LEU A 26 5.84 1.84 10.73
C LEU A 26 7.00 2.64 11.34
N GLY A 27 7.28 3.84 10.79
CA GLY A 27 8.32 4.75 11.27
C GLY A 27 7.94 5.63 12.47
N LYS A 28 6.67 5.60 12.92
CA LYS A 28 6.20 6.39 14.07
C LYS A 28 6.76 5.84 15.38
N LYS A 29 7.40 6.68 16.20
CA LYS A 29 8.07 6.28 17.46
C LYS A 29 7.09 5.95 18.59
N ASP A 30 5.97 6.64 18.65
CA ASP A 30 4.92 6.55 19.66
C ASP A 30 3.68 5.82 19.11
N ARG A 31 3.92 4.70 18.42
CA ARG A 31 2.86 3.88 17.84
C ARG A 31 2.04 3.20 18.94
N ASN A 32 0.71 3.21 18.79
CA ASN A 32 -0.21 2.53 19.69
C ASN A 32 -1.00 1.42 18.96
N GLU A 33 -1.78 0.64 19.70
CA GLU A 33 -2.54 -0.48 19.16
C GLU A 33 -3.52 -0.11 18.02
N ASN A 34 -4.04 1.13 18.02
CA ASN A 34 -4.92 1.58 16.93
C ASN A 34 -4.13 1.90 15.66
N ASP A 35 -2.90 2.39 15.81
CA ASP A 35 -1.98 2.57 14.69
C ASP A 35 -1.55 1.21 14.12
N ASP A 36 -1.29 0.19 14.95
CA ASP A 36 -1.00 -1.18 14.51
C ASP A 36 -2.21 -1.77 13.73
N LYS A 37 -3.43 -1.64 14.27
CA LYS A 37 -4.65 -2.07 13.56
C LYS A 37 -4.77 -1.38 12.19
N ARG A 38 -4.49 -0.08 12.11
CA ARG A 38 -4.47 0.66 10.84
C ARG A 38 -3.41 0.15 9.88
N MET A 39 -2.19 -0.10 10.36
CA MET A 39 -1.13 -0.70 9.54
C MET A 39 -1.57 -2.04 8.96
N LEU A 40 -2.20 -2.92 9.74
CA LEU A 40 -2.67 -4.22 9.25
C LEU A 40 -3.70 -4.06 8.13
N TYR A 41 -4.66 -3.15 8.31
CA TYR A 41 -5.67 -2.89 7.29
C TYR A 41 -5.07 -2.27 6.03
N PHE A 42 -4.17 -1.29 6.18
CA PHE A 42 -3.55 -0.61 5.05
C PHE A 42 -2.58 -1.51 4.28
N ALA A 43 -1.77 -2.32 4.96
CA ALA A 43 -0.87 -3.27 4.32
C ALA A 43 -1.65 -4.31 3.48
N LYS A 44 -2.70 -4.90 4.06
CA LYS A 44 -3.58 -5.85 3.34
C LYS A 44 -4.30 -5.21 2.16
N ALA A 45 -4.84 -4.01 2.34
CA ALA A 45 -5.54 -3.30 1.27
C ALA A 45 -4.57 -2.83 0.17
N SER A 46 -3.38 -2.33 0.52
CA SER A 46 -2.33 -1.99 -0.44
C SER A 46 -1.96 -3.20 -1.30
N LEU A 47 -1.71 -4.35 -0.68
CA LEU A 47 -1.40 -5.60 -1.39
C LEU A 47 -2.55 -6.05 -2.30
N HIS A 48 -3.79 -5.97 -1.82
CA HIS A 48 -4.97 -6.25 -2.62
C HIS A 48 -5.03 -5.37 -3.88
N HIS A 49 -4.76 -4.07 -3.73
CA HIS A 49 -4.75 -3.12 -4.84
C HIS A 49 -3.56 -3.35 -5.77
N TRP A 50 -2.37 -3.70 -5.27
CA TRP A 50 -1.24 -4.08 -6.11
C TRP A 50 -1.56 -5.26 -7.01
N ARG A 51 -2.15 -6.33 -6.46
CA ARG A 51 -2.54 -7.53 -7.22
C ARG A 51 -3.56 -7.25 -8.34
N LYS A 52 -4.29 -6.14 -8.25
CA LYS A 52 -5.28 -5.70 -9.25
C LYS A 52 -4.77 -4.58 -10.17
N SER A 53 -3.59 -4.05 -9.88
CA SER A 53 -3.02 -2.97 -10.67
C SER A 53 -2.43 -3.49 -11.98
N PRO A 54 -2.59 -2.78 -13.12
CA PRO A 54 -1.90 -3.08 -14.37
C PRO A 54 -0.38 -2.94 -14.24
N ASP A 55 0.10 -2.18 -13.26
CA ASP A 55 1.53 -1.97 -12.98
C ASP A 55 2.08 -2.92 -11.90
N TYR A 56 1.39 -4.05 -11.66
CA TYR A 56 1.84 -5.08 -10.73
C TYR A 56 3.23 -5.59 -11.10
N LYS A 57 4.06 -5.78 -10.07
CA LYS A 57 5.38 -6.42 -10.15
C LYS A 57 5.54 -7.34 -8.94
N PRO A 58 6.28 -8.47 -9.05
CA PRO A 58 6.52 -9.37 -7.92
C PRO A 58 7.11 -8.69 -6.67
N VAL A 59 7.88 -7.60 -6.84
CA VAL A 59 8.40 -6.82 -5.70
C VAL A 59 7.29 -6.16 -4.88
N ASN A 60 6.15 -5.82 -5.48
CA ASN A 60 5.02 -5.23 -4.77
C ASN A 60 4.35 -6.27 -3.86
N GLU A 61 4.26 -7.51 -4.34
CA GLU A 61 3.79 -8.66 -3.56
C GLU A 61 4.68 -8.90 -2.34
N GLN A 62 5.99 -9.05 -2.58
CA GLN A 62 6.97 -9.26 -1.52
C GLN A 62 6.93 -8.14 -0.47
N ARG A 63 6.85 -6.87 -0.91
CA ARG A 63 6.76 -5.73 0.00
C ARG A 63 5.46 -5.75 0.80
N GLY A 64 4.33 -6.10 0.19
CA GLY A 64 3.05 -6.20 0.89
C GLY A 64 3.05 -7.29 1.95
N GLU A 65 3.53 -8.49 1.62
CA GLU A 65 3.64 -9.61 2.57
C GLU A 65 4.63 -9.28 3.71
N TRP A 66 5.74 -8.61 3.40
CA TRP A 66 6.67 -8.12 4.42
C TRP A 66 6.01 -7.10 5.35
N LEU A 67 5.27 -6.12 4.81
CA LEU A 67 4.58 -5.14 5.66
C LEU A 67 3.54 -5.80 6.56
N ILE A 68 2.80 -6.79 6.07
CA ILE A 68 1.80 -7.54 6.86
C ILE A 68 2.46 -8.30 8.02
N SER A 69 3.68 -8.82 7.85
CA SER A 69 4.40 -9.53 8.92
C SER A 69 5.10 -8.62 9.94
N HIS A 70 5.15 -7.31 9.68
CA HIS A 70 5.81 -6.30 10.53
C HIS A 70 4.82 -5.33 11.20
N VAL A 71 3.53 -5.70 11.21
CA VAL A 71 2.51 -5.02 12.02
C VAL A 71 2.49 -5.59 13.42
#